data_AF-A0A1I2MK89-F1
#
_entry.id   AF-A0A1I2MK89-F1
#
_cell.length_a   1.000
_cell.length_b   1.000
_cell.length_c   1.000
_cell.angle_alpha   90.00
_cell.angle_beta   90.00
_cell.angle_gamma   90.00
#
_symmetry.space_group_name_H-M   'P 1'
#
loop_
_entity.id
_entity.type
_entity.pdbx_description
1 polymer ?
#
loop_
_entity_poly.entity_id
_entity_poly.type
_entity_poly.pdbx_seq_one_letter_code
_entity_poly.pdbx_strand_id
1 'polypeptide(L)'
;MLKSKSKRKFLSLLVAAMMTVGLSTSITARADENSPKLESGNKVIDIISFNDFHGALDSGGKTPGMAKFVGAVKEYKKANPNTIVVSGGDNYQGTAMSNLTYGKPVSEMFKEIGLVASAIGNHEYDWGTKYMDTWQKDGGFEFLACNIYDKNTGEPINYAKPYKVVAQDGIKIGFVGLATPETQFKTKPENVAGLEFRDPVKAATEWADKLKSGSLPEGKADVVIALTHLGASQAKDYTITGEATDLTKVASIDGIIAGHTHNQVSGYVNGKPIVEGYYAGRTLANLKMTFTEDNKLVSIVPNADTLYKRPDTLKDDENALKIYNKYQKELGPVLAQVVGVTDTELSHDRFKHQGTSPLGQWTCDVMRKEAGTQIGITNGGGLRTSIPKGDITMGKLYEVMPFDNTLVTMKLTGEQLKKVIEHGIYNDKYGWVQVSGLKVYYDKDKEAGNRISDMFLDDGTKIEMDKLYTVVTNDFMSTGGDEYDFTGAIDMKDTNLPIRDALVKSLKALNGEHLVFDYTDPLINGKAPDAPVVDNDKNTEDAEKLPQTGSVVSTESTVAFGIIMLVIGAAVIVDRKKKNIA
;
A
#
# COMPACT_ATOMS: atom_id res chain seq x y z
N MET A 1 -38.02 57.25 -34.31
CA MET A 1 -36.87 56.57 -33.66
C MET A 1 -37.40 55.56 -32.63
N LEU A 2 -37.97 54.44 -33.07
CA LEU A 2 -38.67 53.46 -32.21
C LEU A 2 -38.69 52.08 -32.91
N LYS A 3 -37.56 51.38 -32.97
CA LYS A 3 -37.48 49.94 -33.33
C LYS A 3 -36.24 49.30 -32.69
N SER A 4 -36.27 49.04 -31.39
CA SER A 4 -35.31 48.07 -30.77
C SER A 4 -35.78 47.38 -29.49
N LYS A 5 -37.02 47.59 -29.01
CA LYS A 5 -37.50 46.99 -27.76
C LYS A 5 -38.29 45.67 -27.89
N SER A 6 -38.67 45.21 -29.08
CA SER A 6 -39.42 43.95 -29.24
C SER A 6 -38.59 42.70 -29.48
N LYS A 7 -37.30 42.82 -29.90
CA LYS A 7 -36.43 41.65 -30.12
C LYS A 7 -35.81 41.06 -28.85
N ARG A 8 -35.77 41.82 -27.74
CA ARG A 8 -35.23 41.32 -26.46
C ARG A 8 -36.20 40.50 -25.62
N LYS A 9 -37.52 40.57 -25.86
CA LYS A 9 -38.51 39.71 -25.17
C LYS A 9 -38.72 38.35 -25.83
N PHE A 10 -38.40 38.21 -27.12
CA PHE A 10 -38.53 36.94 -27.84
C PHE A 10 -37.30 36.02 -27.66
N LEU A 11 -36.12 36.60 -27.42
CA LEU A 11 -34.90 35.82 -27.15
C LEU A 11 -34.86 35.28 -25.70
N SER A 12 -35.48 35.98 -24.75
CA SER A 12 -35.59 35.54 -23.35
C SER A 12 -36.61 34.41 -23.12
N LEU A 13 -37.56 34.21 -24.05
CA LEU A 13 -38.52 33.08 -23.99
C LEU A 13 -37.98 31.81 -24.67
N LEU A 14 -37.08 31.92 -25.65
CA LEU A 14 -36.43 30.76 -26.27
C LEU A 14 -35.33 30.14 -25.39
N VAL A 15 -34.66 30.94 -24.55
CA VAL A 15 -33.64 30.45 -23.60
C VAL A 15 -34.28 29.77 -22.37
N ALA A 16 -35.49 30.17 -21.98
CA ALA A 16 -36.24 29.51 -20.90
C ALA A 16 -36.90 28.17 -21.34
N ALA A 17 -37.20 27.99 -22.62
CA ALA A 17 -37.78 26.74 -23.15
C ALA A 17 -36.73 25.66 -23.49
N MET A 18 -35.44 26.01 -23.59
CA MET A 18 -34.35 25.04 -23.76
C MET A 18 -33.74 24.54 -22.43
N MET A 19 -34.12 25.12 -21.28
CA MET A 19 -33.70 24.62 -19.96
C MET A 19 -34.67 23.59 -19.34
N THR A 20 -35.76 23.23 -20.01
CA THR A 20 -36.75 22.24 -19.51
C THR A 20 -36.88 20.98 -20.36
N VAL A 21 -36.00 20.72 -21.34
CA VAL A 21 -36.06 19.52 -22.20
C VAL A 21 -34.69 18.82 -22.33
N GLY A 22 -33.94 18.74 -21.23
CA GLY A 22 -32.59 18.13 -21.19
C GLY A 22 -32.42 16.97 -20.22
N LEU A 23 -33.50 16.42 -19.66
CA LEU A 23 -33.47 15.35 -18.65
C LEU A 23 -34.53 14.27 -18.95
N SER A 24 -34.37 13.58 -20.08
CA SER A 24 -35.03 12.29 -20.32
C SER A 24 -34.50 11.62 -21.58
N THR A 25 -33.22 11.24 -21.58
CA THR A 25 -32.81 10.06 -22.34
C THR A 25 -32.42 9.00 -21.34
N SER A 26 -33.44 8.48 -20.67
CA SER A 26 -33.38 7.14 -20.09
C SER A 26 -33.01 6.22 -21.24
N ILE A 27 -31.78 5.71 -21.24
CA ILE A 27 -31.54 4.43 -21.88
C ILE A 27 -32.50 3.49 -21.16
N THR A 28 -33.60 3.14 -21.83
CA THR A 28 -34.43 2.01 -21.44
C THR A 28 -33.55 0.79 -21.55
N ALA A 29 -32.78 0.51 -20.50
CA ALA A 29 -32.52 -0.85 -20.11
C ALA A 29 -33.89 -1.53 -20.10
N ARG A 30 -34.05 -2.60 -20.87
CA ARG A 30 -35.17 -3.51 -20.67
C ARG A 30 -35.09 -3.94 -19.22
N ALA A 31 -35.89 -3.30 -18.37
CA ALA A 31 -36.16 -3.79 -17.05
C ALA A 31 -36.73 -5.19 -17.25
N ASP A 32 -36.03 -6.17 -16.70
CA ASP A 32 -36.56 -7.52 -16.59
C ASP A 32 -37.86 -7.40 -15.80
N GLU A 33 -39.01 -7.68 -16.44
CA GLU A 33 -40.36 -7.54 -15.86
C GLU A 33 -40.59 -8.45 -14.64
N ASN A 34 -39.60 -9.29 -14.30
CA ASN A 34 -39.54 -10.12 -13.09
C ASN A 34 -38.79 -9.48 -11.90
N SER A 35 -38.39 -8.21 -11.98
CA SER A 35 -37.83 -7.52 -10.80
C SER A 35 -38.96 -7.24 -9.79
N PRO A 36 -38.91 -7.78 -8.55
CA PRO A 36 -39.98 -7.57 -7.59
C PRO A 36 -40.18 -6.08 -7.33
N LYS A 37 -41.42 -5.59 -7.51
CA LYS A 37 -41.79 -4.21 -7.16
C LYS A 37 -41.54 -4.02 -5.66
N LEU A 38 -40.77 -2.98 -5.30
CA LEU A 38 -40.54 -2.58 -3.92
C LEU A 38 -41.88 -2.14 -3.31
N GLU A 39 -42.46 -2.98 -2.45
CA GLU A 39 -43.65 -2.63 -1.67
C GLU A 39 -43.31 -1.65 -0.55
N SER A 40 -44.27 -0.79 -0.19
CA SER A 40 -44.17 0.08 0.98
C SER A 40 -44.09 -0.77 2.25
N GLY A 41 -43.02 -0.65 3.03
CA GLY A 41 -42.80 -1.43 4.26
C GLY A 41 -41.44 -2.12 4.36
N ASN A 42 -40.68 -2.23 3.26
CA ASN A 42 -39.40 -2.91 3.26
C ASN A 42 -38.34 -2.24 4.17
N LYS A 43 -37.58 -3.06 4.89
CA LYS A 43 -36.42 -2.64 5.66
C LYS A 43 -35.20 -2.55 4.75
N VAL A 44 -34.41 -1.49 4.91
CA VAL A 44 -33.18 -1.27 4.14
C VAL A 44 -31.99 -1.15 5.09
N ILE A 45 -30.98 -1.98 4.88
CA ILE A 45 -29.72 -1.94 5.63
C ILE A 45 -28.60 -1.71 4.62
N ASP A 46 -27.76 -0.71 4.87
CA ASP A 46 -26.55 -0.46 4.07
C ASP A 46 -25.32 -0.99 4.83
N ILE A 47 -24.49 -1.78 4.15
CA ILE A 47 -23.14 -2.10 4.63
C ILE A 47 -22.17 -1.24 3.84
N ILE A 48 -21.74 -0.14 4.44
CA ILE A 48 -20.73 0.74 3.87
C ILE A 48 -19.36 0.18 4.21
N SER A 49 -18.52 0.01 3.19
CA SER A 49 -17.16 -0.50 3.34
C SER A 49 -16.13 0.35 2.62
N PHE A 50 -14.91 0.23 3.11
CA PHE A 50 -13.68 0.74 2.52
C PHE A 50 -12.56 -0.26 2.82
N ASN A 51 -11.41 -0.09 2.17
CA ASN A 51 -10.25 -0.97 2.30
C ASN A 51 -9.01 -0.17 1.93
N ASP A 52 -7.84 -0.69 2.27
CA ASP A 52 -6.54 -0.17 1.85
C ASP A 52 -6.42 1.33 2.15
N PHE A 53 -6.89 1.75 3.34
CA PHE A 53 -6.90 3.15 3.74
C PHE A 53 -5.47 3.70 3.89
N HIS A 54 -4.51 2.83 4.25
CA HIS A 54 -3.08 3.13 4.32
C HIS A 54 -2.71 4.42 5.05
N GLY A 55 -3.46 4.76 6.10
CA GLY A 55 -3.27 5.98 6.85
C GLY A 55 -3.43 7.27 6.03
N ALA A 56 -4.22 7.27 4.95
CA ALA A 56 -4.45 8.42 4.06
C ALA A 56 -5.29 9.54 4.73
N LEU A 57 -4.75 10.11 5.80
CA LEU A 57 -5.39 11.07 6.69
C LEU A 57 -5.40 12.48 6.07
N ASP A 58 -4.40 12.81 5.28
CA ASP A 58 -4.30 14.11 4.62
C ASP A 58 -5.17 14.18 3.37
N SER A 59 -5.77 15.36 3.16
CA SER A 59 -6.55 15.63 1.95
C SER A 59 -5.63 16.23 0.88
N GLY A 60 -5.70 15.74 -0.36
CA GLY A 60 -4.85 16.25 -1.42
C GLY A 60 -5.06 15.55 -2.75
N GLY A 61 -5.03 16.31 -3.85
CA GLY A 61 -5.30 15.80 -5.19
C GLY A 61 -6.65 15.07 -5.27
N LYS A 62 -6.61 13.76 -5.52
CA LYS A 62 -7.79 12.88 -5.58
C LYS A 62 -8.05 12.11 -4.27
N THR A 63 -7.38 12.44 -3.18
CA THR A 63 -7.57 11.78 -1.88
C THR A 63 -8.48 12.64 -1.00
N PRO A 64 -9.62 12.11 -0.51
CA PRO A 64 -10.50 12.88 0.38
C PRO A 64 -9.83 13.30 1.70
N GLY A 65 -8.97 12.45 2.27
CA GLY A 65 -8.44 12.64 3.61
C GLY A 65 -9.45 12.32 4.71
N MET A 66 -8.99 12.28 5.96
CA MET A 66 -9.78 11.88 7.12
C MET A 66 -11.05 12.71 7.30
N ALA A 67 -10.94 14.04 7.25
CA ALA A 67 -12.07 14.93 7.56
C ALA A 67 -13.25 14.75 6.59
N LYS A 68 -12.97 14.76 5.28
CA LYS A 68 -13.99 14.55 4.23
C LYS A 68 -14.52 13.13 4.23
N PHE A 69 -13.67 12.15 4.46
CA PHE A 69 -14.06 10.74 4.52
C PHE A 69 -15.06 10.49 5.67
N VAL A 70 -14.76 10.98 6.87
CA VAL A 70 -15.68 10.89 8.02
C VAL A 70 -17.00 11.62 7.73
N GLY A 71 -16.93 12.82 7.13
CA GLY A 71 -18.12 13.56 6.71
C GLY A 71 -19.01 12.77 5.76
N ALA A 72 -18.42 12.16 4.73
CA ALA A 72 -19.14 11.31 3.78
C ALA A 72 -19.81 10.10 4.47
N VAL A 73 -19.11 9.40 5.36
CA VAL A 73 -19.69 8.25 6.10
C VAL A 73 -20.84 8.71 7.02
N LYS A 74 -20.71 9.86 7.68
CA LYS A 74 -21.78 10.43 8.51
C LYS A 74 -22.99 10.87 7.67
N GLU A 75 -22.81 11.32 6.43
CA GLU A 75 -23.91 11.59 5.50
C GLU A 75 -24.69 10.31 5.14
N TYR A 76 -24.00 9.20 4.90
CA TYR A 76 -24.64 7.88 4.71
C TYR A 76 -25.46 7.47 5.94
N LYS A 77 -24.87 7.53 7.14
CA LYS A 77 -25.57 7.20 8.39
C LYS A 77 -26.78 8.11 8.65
N LYS A 78 -26.71 9.38 8.24
CA LYS A 78 -27.83 10.32 8.34
C LYS A 78 -28.96 9.98 7.36
N ALA A 79 -28.62 9.57 6.13
CA ALA A 79 -29.58 9.18 5.11
C ALA A 79 -30.26 7.85 5.45
N ASN A 80 -29.52 6.90 6.04
CA ASN A 80 -30.05 5.64 6.54
C ASN A 80 -29.43 5.30 7.92
N PRO A 81 -30.18 5.44 9.02
CA PRO A 81 -29.70 5.07 10.35
C PRO A 81 -29.35 3.57 10.49
N ASN A 82 -29.87 2.71 9.62
CA ASN A 82 -29.52 1.30 9.53
C ASN A 82 -28.26 1.07 8.67
N THR A 83 -27.21 1.85 8.90
CA THR A 83 -25.92 1.73 8.19
C THR A 83 -24.85 1.12 9.08
N ILE A 84 -24.28 0.01 8.65
CA ILE A 84 -23.13 -0.66 9.27
C ILE A 84 -21.87 -0.25 8.50
N VAL A 85 -20.79 0.06 9.22
CA VAL A 85 -19.50 0.43 8.62
C VAL A 85 -18.46 -0.64 8.94
N VAL A 86 -17.80 -1.17 7.90
CA VAL A 86 -16.75 -2.19 8.00
C VAL A 86 -15.55 -1.86 7.14
N SER A 87 -14.40 -2.47 7.41
CA SER A 87 -13.17 -2.32 6.61
C SER A 87 -12.67 -3.65 6.06
N GLY A 88 -12.21 -3.65 4.82
CA GLY A 88 -11.54 -4.78 4.18
C GLY A 88 -10.06 -4.94 4.57
N GLY A 89 -9.54 -4.19 5.55
CA GLY A 89 -8.13 -4.29 6.00
C GLY A 89 -7.19 -3.27 5.34
N ASP A 90 -5.89 -3.39 5.65
CA ASP A 90 -4.79 -2.50 5.22
C ASP A 90 -5.03 -1.02 5.54
N ASN A 91 -5.30 -0.76 6.81
CA ASN A 91 -5.78 0.54 7.27
C ASN A 91 -4.65 1.47 7.72
N TYR A 92 -3.58 0.93 8.29
CA TYR A 92 -2.68 1.67 9.16
C TYR A 92 -1.40 2.13 8.47
N GLN A 93 -0.63 1.22 7.90
CA GLN A 93 0.67 1.54 7.32
C GLN A 93 0.50 2.30 5.99
N GLY A 94 1.26 3.39 5.77
CA GLY A 94 1.40 3.98 4.43
C GLY A 94 1.76 5.45 4.39
N THR A 95 1.30 6.27 5.34
CA THR A 95 1.66 7.70 5.42
C THR A 95 2.55 8.00 6.61
N ALA A 96 3.34 9.08 6.49
CA ALA A 96 4.22 9.52 7.57
C ALA A 96 3.48 9.76 8.90
N MET A 97 2.31 10.41 8.84
CA MET A 97 1.51 10.71 10.03
C MET A 97 1.05 9.43 10.73
N SER A 98 0.58 8.44 9.97
CA SER A 98 0.15 7.17 10.53
C SER A 98 1.35 6.36 11.05
N ASN A 99 2.43 6.28 10.26
CA ASN A 99 3.59 5.44 10.61
C ASN A 99 4.33 5.95 11.85
N LEU A 100 4.57 7.27 11.95
CA LEU A 100 5.22 7.89 13.12
C LEU A 100 4.41 7.74 14.42
N THR A 101 3.10 7.50 14.29
CA THR A 101 2.20 7.36 15.44
C THR A 101 1.67 5.95 15.62
N TYR A 102 2.12 4.98 14.81
CA TYR A 102 1.62 3.62 14.75
C TYR A 102 0.09 3.55 14.65
N GLY A 103 -0.51 4.39 13.81
CA GLY A 103 -1.92 4.30 13.47
C GLY A 103 -2.91 5.02 14.40
N LYS A 104 -2.44 5.68 15.46
CA LYS A 104 -3.33 6.39 16.43
C LYS A 104 -4.42 7.29 15.79
N PRO A 105 -4.10 8.22 14.87
CA PRO A 105 -5.13 9.04 14.22
C PRO A 105 -6.12 8.21 13.38
N VAL A 106 -5.68 7.09 12.80
CA VAL A 106 -6.55 6.17 12.06
C VAL A 106 -7.54 5.49 13.02
N SER A 107 -7.07 5.03 14.19
CA SER A 107 -7.96 4.49 15.22
C SER A 107 -8.96 5.55 15.74
N GLU A 108 -8.52 6.78 15.98
CA GLU A 108 -9.43 7.88 16.34
C GLU A 108 -10.49 8.14 15.25
N MET A 109 -10.10 8.07 13.96
CA MET A 109 -11.04 8.15 12.83
C MET A 109 -12.05 7.00 12.83
N PHE A 110 -11.62 5.77 13.11
CA PHE A 110 -12.48 4.59 13.14
C PHE A 110 -13.54 4.67 14.22
N LYS A 111 -13.18 5.25 15.37
CA LYS A 111 -14.12 5.55 16.43
C LYS A 111 -15.16 6.60 15.98
N GLU A 112 -14.74 7.65 15.27
CA GLU A 112 -15.65 8.70 14.75
C GLU A 112 -16.66 8.17 13.73
N ILE A 113 -16.26 7.24 12.86
CA ILE A 113 -17.16 6.62 11.88
C ILE A 113 -17.95 5.45 12.48
N GLY A 114 -17.64 5.01 13.71
CA GLY A 114 -18.24 3.85 14.35
C GLY A 114 -18.01 2.57 13.53
N LEU A 115 -16.74 2.29 13.21
CA LEU A 115 -16.32 1.06 12.56
C LEU A 115 -16.68 -0.14 13.44
N VAL A 116 -17.35 -1.13 12.87
CA VAL A 116 -17.83 -2.29 13.63
C VAL A 116 -16.87 -3.47 13.56
N ALA A 117 -16.27 -3.68 12.39
CA ALA A 117 -15.32 -4.75 12.13
C ALA A 117 -14.34 -4.37 11.01
N SER A 118 -13.15 -4.95 11.05
CA SER A 118 -12.17 -4.90 9.96
C SER A 118 -11.67 -6.31 9.67
N ALA A 119 -11.53 -6.70 8.40
CA ALA A 119 -10.64 -7.80 8.06
C ALA A 119 -9.19 -7.45 8.45
N ILE A 120 -8.35 -8.47 8.65
CA ILE A 120 -6.90 -8.28 8.74
C ILE A 120 -6.34 -8.35 7.32
N GLY A 121 -5.66 -7.29 6.90
CA GLY A 121 -4.83 -7.26 5.70
C GLY A 121 -3.35 -7.50 6.00
N ASN A 122 -2.55 -7.61 4.94
CA ASN A 122 -1.13 -7.94 5.10
C ASN A 122 -0.35 -6.81 5.79
N HIS A 123 -0.72 -5.55 5.58
CA HIS A 123 -0.02 -4.40 6.15
C HIS A 123 -0.40 -4.10 7.61
N GLU A 124 -1.40 -4.80 8.18
CA GLU A 124 -1.57 -4.83 9.64
C GLU A 124 -0.39 -5.53 10.35
N TYR A 125 0.34 -6.42 9.66
CA TYR A 125 1.49 -7.14 10.21
C TYR A 125 2.84 -6.42 10.07
N ASP A 126 2.91 -5.26 9.43
CA ASP A 126 4.19 -4.56 9.16
C ASP A 126 4.97 -4.18 10.43
N TRP A 127 4.27 -4.01 11.56
CA TRP A 127 4.86 -3.76 12.88
C TRP A 127 4.74 -4.96 13.84
N GLY A 128 4.51 -6.15 13.30
CA GLY A 128 4.17 -7.36 14.05
C GLY A 128 2.77 -7.30 14.66
N THR A 129 2.49 -8.18 15.62
CA THR A 129 1.13 -8.33 16.21
C THR A 129 0.85 -7.40 17.39
N LYS A 130 1.85 -6.66 17.89
CA LYS A 130 1.78 -5.94 19.17
C LYS A 130 0.75 -4.81 19.24
N TYR A 131 0.30 -4.29 18.10
CA TYR A 131 -0.64 -3.17 18.05
C TYR A 131 -2.10 -3.59 17.80
N MET A 132 -2.37 -4.85 17.45
CA MET A 132 -3.71 -5.32 17.07
C MET A 132 -4.76 -5.04 18.16
N ASP A 133 -4.44 -5.35 19.42
CA ASP A 133 -5.34 -5.11 20.56
C ASP A 133 -5.53 -3.62 20.84
N THR A 134 -4.45 -2.83 20.68
CA THR A 134 -4.51 -1.37 20.89
C THR A 134 -5.39 -0.71 19.84
N TRP A 135 -5.25 -1.10 18.57
CA TRP A 135 -6.05 -0.60 17.47
C TRP A 135 -7.54 -0.92 17.63
N GLN A 136 -7.89 -2.16 17.98
CA GLN A 136 -9.27 -2.55 18.26
C GLN A 136 -9.87 -1.72 19.40
N LYS A 137 -9.12 -1.56 20.49
CA LYS A 137 -9.55 -0.78 21.67
C LYS A 137 -9.73 0.70 21.34
N ASP A 138 -8.73 1.32 20.72
CA ASP A 138 -8.72 2.76 20.45
C ASP A 138 -9.73 3.12 19.35
N GLY A 139 -9.90 2.25 18.35
CA GLY A 139 -10.86 2.42 17.25
C GLY A 139 -12.28 1.91 17.54
N GLY A 140 -12.47 1.12 18.59
CA GLY A 140 -13.78 0.59 18.98
C GLY A 140 -14.36 -0.47 18.04
N PHE A 141 -13.51 -1.27 17.39
CA PHE A 141 -13.89 -2.29 16.41
C PHE A 141 -13.26 -3.64 16.74
N GLU A 142 -13.67 -4.69 16.01
CA GLU A 142 -13.06 -6.02 16.09
C GLU A 142 -12.36 -6.39 14.77
N PHE A 143 -11.14 -6.91 14.87
CA PHE A 143 -10.49 -7.58 13.74
C PHE A 143 -11.12 -8.94 13.51
N LEU A 144 -11.37 -9.27 12.25
CA LEU A 144 -11.91 -10.55 11.83
C LEU A 144 -10.93 -11.29 10.91
N ALA A 145 -10.64 -12.55 11.25
CA ALA A 145 -9.90 -13.49 10.44
C ALA A 145 -10.20 -14.92 10.90
N CYS A 146 -10.71 -15.77 10.00
CA CYS A 146 -11.07 -17.16 10.31
C CYS A 146 -10.07 -18.18 9.74
N ASN A 147 -9.12 -17.72 8.93
CA ASN A 147 -8.13 -18.54 8.23
C ASN A 147 -6.69 -18.33 8.73
N ILE A 148 -6.48 -17.64 9.86
CA ILE A 148 -5.14 -17.45 10.43
C ILE A 148 -5.02 -18.23 11.73
N TYR A 149 -3.99 -19.08 11.80
CA TYR A 149 -3.73 -19.98 12.92
C TYR A 149 -2.30 -19.79 13.42
N ASP A 150 -2.08 -19.97 14.72
CA ASP A 150 -0.74 -20.05 15.29
C ASP A 150 -0.17 -21.45 15.02
N LYS A 151 0.98 -21.53 14.36
CA LYS A 151 1.63 -22.81 14.00
C LYS A 151 2.06 -23.63 15.21
N ASN A 152 2.38 -22.98 16.33
CA ASN A 152 2.87 -23.65 17.52
C ASN A 152 1.73 -24.33 18.29
N THR A 153 0.55 -23.71 18.29
CA THR A 153 -0.63 -24.23 19.02
C THR A 153 -1.60 -24.99 18.12
N GLY A 154 -1.64 -24.68 16.82
CA GLY A 154 -2.64 -25.19 15.88
C GLY A 154 -4.02 -24.51 16.01
N GLU A 155 -4.13 -23.51 16.89
CA GLU A 155 -5.38 -22.80 17.22
C GLU A 155 -5.52 -21.48 16.44
N PRO A 156 -6.75 -20.95 16.26
CA PRO A 156 -6.94 -19.62 15.68
C PRO A 156 -6.19 -18.54 16.48
N ILE A 157 -5.72 -17.50 15.78
CA ILE A 157 -5.10 -16.34 16.43
C ILE A 157 -6.03 -15.69 17.47
N ASN A 158 -5.47 -15.15 18.55
CA ASN A 158 -6.24 -14.63 19.68
C ASN A 158 -6.59 -13.13 19.59
N TYR A 159 -5.92 -12.38 18.71
CA TYR A 159 -6.14 -10.94 18.52
C TYR A 159 -7.17 -10.61 17.44
N ALA A 160 -7.83 -11.63 16.86
CA ALA A 160 -8.95 -11.47 15.93
C ALA A 160 -9.99 -12.56 16.14
N LYS A 161 -11.24 -12.26 15.80
CA LYS A 161 -12.32 -13.24 15.82
C LYS A 161 -12.51 -13.87 14.44
N PRO A 162 -12.94 -15.14 14.33
CA PRO A 162 -13.27 -15.71 13.03
C PRO A 162 -14.48 -15.03 12.37
N TYR A 163 -15.44 -14.57 13.18
CA TYR A 163 -16.66 -13.93 12.72
C TYR A 163 -17.18 -12.89 13.72
N LYS A 164 -18.18 -12.12 13.28
CA LYS A 164 -19.00 -11.26 14.14
C LYS A 164 -20.44 -11.24 13.64
N VAL A 165 -21.42 -11.32 14.54
CA VAL A 165 -22.84 -11.09 14.20
C VAL A 165 -23.25 -9.70 14.66
N VAL A 166 -23.87 -8.93 13.76
CA VAL A 166 -24.42 -7.61 14.03
C VAL A 166 -25.93 -7.66 13.84
N ALA A 167 -26.69 -7.30 14.87
CA ALA A 167 -28.13 -7.16 14.79
C ALA A 167 -28.49 -5.71 14.45
N GLN A 168 -29.17 -5.48 13.33
CA GLN A 168 -29.64 -4.18 12.90
C GLN A 168 -31.10 -4.29 12.46
N ASP A 169 -31.99 -3.50 13.07
CA ASP A 169 -33.44 -3.53 12.77
C ASP A 169 -34.08 -4.95 12.85
N GLY A 170 -33.60 -5.76 13.79
CA GLY A 170 -34.03 -7.14 13.99
C GLY A 170 -33.44 -8.16 13.01
N ILE A 171 -32.60 -7.74 12.05
CA ILE A 171 -31.89 -8.61 11.12
C ILE A 171 -30.50 -8.95 11.68
N LYS A 172 -30.13 -10.22 11.69
CA LYS A 172 -28.79 -10.70 12.10
C LYS A 172 -27.90 -10.87 10.88
N ILE A 173 -26.88 -10.03 10.78
CA ILE A 173 -25.88 -10.05 9.71
C ILE A 173 -24.59 -10.65 10.28
N GLY A 174 -24.20 -11.82 9.77
CA GLY A 174 -22.93 -12.45 10.09
C GLY A 174 -21.83 -11.97 9.16
N PHE A 175 -20.68 -11.60 9.70
CA PHE A 175 -19.47 -11.29 8.96
C PHE A 175 -18.44 -12.38 9.22
N VAL A 176 -17.91 -13.01 8.16
CA VAL A 176 -16.77 -13.94 8.25
C VAL A 176 -15.52 -13.20 7.79
N GLY A 177 -14.50 -13.14 8.66
CA GLY A 177 -13.24 -12.45 8.37
C GLY A 177 -12.26 -13.34 7.61
N LEU A 178 -11.54 -12.79 6.63
CA LEU A 178 -10.50 -13.52 5.90
C LEU A 178 -9.31 -12.61 5.56
N ALA A 179 -8.11 -13.17 5.65
CA ALA A 179 -6.88 -12.54 5.18
C ALA A 179 -6.30 -13.33 4.00
N THR A 180 -5.67 -12.65 3.04
CA THR A 180 -4.99 -13.34 1.93
C THR A 180 -3.77 -14.13 2.41
N PRO A 181 -3.58 -15.38 1.94
CA PRO A 181 -2.33 -16.12 2.14
C PRO A 181 -1.11 -15.40 1.54
N GLU A 182 -1.32 -14.46 0.61
CA GLU A 182 -0.22 -13.62 0.08
C GLU A 182 0.49 -12.82 1.19
N THR A 183 -0.15 -12.63 2.35
CA THR A 183 0.47 -11.99 3.53
C THR A 183 1.85 -12.56 3.85
N GLN A 184 2.07 -13.87 3.63
CA GLN A 184 3.36 -14.53 3.87
C GLN A 184 4.54 -13.94 3.09
N PHE A 185 4.28 -13.25 1.97
CA PHE A 185 5.29 -12.60 1.13
C PHE A 185 4.97 -11.13 0.79
N LYS A 186 3.86 -10.58 1.32
CA LYS A 186 3.46 -9.16 1.17
C LYS A 186 3.77 -8.30 2.39
N THR A 187 4.06 -8.91 3.53
CA THR A 187 4.73 -8.25 4.67
C THR A 187 6.09 -8.92 4.90
N LYS A 188 6.84 -8.47 5.92
CA LYS A 188 8.09 -9.12 6.32
C LYS A 188 7.78 -10.55 6.80
N PRO A 189 8.33 -11.61 6.17
CA PRO A 189 8.10 -13.00 6.56
C PRO A 189 8.34 -13.28 8.05
N GLU A 190 9.29 -12.60 8.68
CA GLU A 190 9.57 -12.69 10.12
C GLU A 190 8.35 -12.31 10.99
N ASN A 191 7.59 -11.31 10.57
CA ASN A 191 6.42 -10.82 11.31
C ASN A 191 5.29 -11.85 11.36
N VAL A 192 5.32 -12.83 10.45
CA VAL A 192 4.27 -13.84 10.28
C VAL A 192 4.81 -15.28 10.29
N ALA A 193 6.09 -15.48 10.64
CA ALA A 193 6.75 -16.79 10.58
C ALA A 193 6.02 -17.85 11.43
N GLY A 194 5.49 -17.44 12.59
CA GLY A 194 4.70 -18.28 13.50
C GLY A 194 3.24 -18.50 13.09
N LEU A 195 2.79 -17.95 11.95
CA LEU A 195 1.40 -18.02 11.51
C LEU A 195 1.23 -18.95 10.30
N GLU A 196 0.09 -19.62 10.26
CA GLU A 196 -0.40 -20.41 9.14
C GLU A 196 -1.63 -19.69 8.55
N PHE A 197 -1.55 -19.34 7.26
CA PHE A 197 -2.68 -18.81 6.50
C PHE A 197 -3.32 -19.96 5.73
N ARG A 198 -4.47 -20.44 6.21
CA ARG A 198 -5.21 -21.54 5.61
C ARG A 198 -6.00 -21.08 4.39
N ASP A 199 -6.39 -22.07 3.57
CA ASP A 199 -7.23 -21.88 2.39
C ASP A 199 -8.48 -21.04 2.73
N PRO A 200 -8.62 -19.84 2.14
CA PRO A 200 -9.71 -18.93 2.47
C PRO A 200 -11.08 -19.52 2.19
N VAL A 201 -11.26 -20.27 1.09
CA VAL A 201 -12.56 -20.82 0.68
C VAL A 201 -13.05 -21.88 1.67
N LYS A 202 -12.16 -22.79 2.08
CA LYS A 202 -12.48 -23.81 3.09
C LYS A 202 -12.83 -23.19 4.43
N ALA A 203 -12.03 -22.23 4.89
CA ALA A 203 -12.27 -21.53 6.16
C ALA A 203 -13.59 -20.73 6.10
N ALA A 204 -13.86 -20.02 5.01
CA ALA A 204 -15.13 -19.29 4.85
C ALA A 204 -16.33 -20.22 4.86
N THR A 205 -16.24 -21.36 4.16
CA THR A 205 -17.32 -22.36 4.10
C THR A 205 -17.67 -22.84 5.50
N GLU A 206 -16.68 -23.23 6.30
CA GLU A 206 -16.89 -23.71 7.67
C GLU A 206 -17.62 -22.69 8.53
N TRP A 207 -17.13 -21.45 8.57
CA TRP A 207 -17.68 -20.41 9.44
C TRP A 207 -19.01 -19.84 8.94
N ALA A 208 -19.20 -19.75 7.62
CA ALA A 208 -20.47 -19.34 7.03
C ALA A 208 -21.57 -20.39 7.29
N ASP A 209 -21.25 -21.68 7.18
CA ASP A 209 -22.19 -22.77 7.50
C ASP A 209 -22.59 -22.75 8.99
N LYS A 210 -21.63 -22.48 9.89
CA LYS A 210 -21.90 -22.30 11.33
C LYS A 210 -22.87 -21.13 11.59
N LEU A 211 -22.67 -19.99 10.93
CA LEU A 211 -23.56 -18.82 11.01
C LEU A 211 -24.96 -19.11 10.45
N LYS A 212 -25.06 -19.75 9.27
CA LYS A 212 -26.36 -20.05 8.64
C LYS A 212 -27.13 -21.17 9.33
N SER A 213 -26.44 -22.14 9.95
CA SER A 213 -27.07 -23.20 10.74
C SER A 213 -27.56 -22.70 12.10
N GLY A 214 -26.95 -21.65 12.63
CA GLY A 214 -27.23 -21.14 13.97
C GLY A 214 -26.61 -21.98 15.09
N SER A 215 -25.51 -22.69 14.79
CA SER A 215 -24.75 -23.47 15.77
C SER A 215 -23.87 -22.60 16.70
N LEU A 216 -23.74 -21.31 16.39
CA LEU A 216 -23.00 -20.32 17.18
C LEU A 216 -23.89 -19.68 18.26
N PRO A 217 -23.31 -19.11 19.34
CA PRO A 217 -24.07 -18.56 20.47
C PRO A 217 -25.10 -17.49 20.09
N GLU A 218 -24.84 -16.73 19.04
CA GLU A 218 -25.72 -15.68 18.52
C GLU A 218 -26.93 -16.23 17.76
N GLY A 219 -26.97 -17.54 17.52
CA GLY A 219 -27.98 -18.24 16.75
C GLY A 219 -27.83 -18.01 15.25
N LYS A 220 -28.91 -18.28 14.50
CA LYS A 220 -28.90 -18.22 13.03
C LYS A 220 -28.75 -16.79 12.53
N ALA A 221 -27.82 -16.57 11.61
CA ALA A 221 -27.72 -15.34 10.83
C ALA A 221 -28.72 -15.36 9.65
N ASP A 222 -29.36 -14.22 9.39
CA ASP A 222 -30.26 -14.04 8.25
C ASP A 222 -29.45 -13.90 6.96
N VAL A 223 -28.34 -13.15 7.03
CA VAL A 223 -27.40 -12.91 5.93
C VAL A 223 -25.98 -13.14 6.41
N VAL A 224 -25.12 -13.71 5.57
CA VAL A 224 -23.69 -13.87 5.83
C VAL A 224 -22.88 -13.16 4.75
N ILE A 225 -22.01 -12.23 5.17
CA ILE A 225 -21.12 -11.47 4.30
C ILE A 225 -19.68 -11.90 4.58
N ALA A 226 -18.93 -12.19 3.53
CA ALA A 226 -17.48 -12.35 3.65
C ALA A 226 -16.84 -10.96 3.72
N LEU A 227 -16.24 -10.61 4.86
CA LEU A 227 -15.45 -9.39 5.04
C LEU A 227 -13.98 -9.76 4.92
N THR A 228 -13.34 -9.38 3.83
CA THR A 228 -12.07 -10.00 3.45
C THR A 228 -11.02 -8.99 3.05
N HIS A 229 -9.77 -9.38 3.24
CA HIS A 229 -8.62 -8.80 2.56
C HIS A 229 -8.12 -9.75 1.47
N LEU A 230 -9.01 -10.16 0.56
CA LEU A 230 -8.70 -10.93 -0.64
C LEU A 230 -8.91 -10.05 -1.87
N GLY A 231 -8.04 -10.21 -2.86
CA GLY A 231 -8.01 -9.36 -4.06
C GLY A 231 -9.21 -9.54 -4.99
N ALA A 232 -9.71 -8.43 -5.55
CA ALA A 232 -10.63 -8.42 -6.69
C ALA A 232 -10.21 -7.39 -7.76
N SER A 233 -10.46 -7.70 -9.02
CA SER A 233 -10.20 -6.79 -10.14
C SER A 233 -11.42 -6.72 -11.03
N GLN A 234 -11.73 -5.52 -11.53
CA GLN A 234 -12.84 -5.32 -12.47
C GLN A 234 -12.31 -4.72 -13.77
N ALA A 235 -12.46 -5.48 -14.86
CA ALA A 235 -12.09 -5.04 -16.19
C ALA A 235 -13.11 -4.04 -16.76
N LYS A 236 -12.76 -3.38 -17.88
CA LYS A 236 -13.62 -2.37 -18.53
C LYS A 236 -14.95 -2.93 -19.06
N ASP A 237 -14.99 -4.23 -19.36
CA ASP A 237 -16.18 -4.97 -19.76
C ASP A 237 -17.02 -5.45 -18.56
N TYR A 238 -16.67 -5.00 -17.34
CA TYR A 238 -17.27 -5.36 -16.06
C TYR A 238 -17.01 -6.79 -15.59
N THR A 239 -16.15 -7.56 -16.28
CA THR A 239 -15.70 -8.86 -15.79
C THR A 239 -14.95 -8.69 -14.48
N ILE A 240 -15.32 -9.46 -13.46
CA ILE A 240 -14.67 -9.44 -12.13
C ILE A 240 -13.88 -10.73 -11.93
N THR A 241 -12.61 -10.59 -11.57
CA THR A 241 -11.67 -11.69 -11.29
C THR A 241 -10.95 -11.45 -9.97
N GLY A 242 -10.14 -12.41 -9.52
CA GLY A 242 -9.33 -12.32 -8.29
C GLY A 242 -9.74 -13.34 -7.23
N GLU A 243 -8.90 -13.49 -6.22
CA GLU A 243 -9.06 -14.46 -5.13
C GLU A 243 -10.43 -14.36 -4.43
N ALA A 244 -10.92 -13.14 -4.21
CA ALA A 244 -12.22 -12.92 -3.57
C ALA A 244 -13.40 -13.53 -4.36
N THR A 245 -13.25 -13.71 -5.68
CA THR A 245 -14.32 -14.29 -6.52
C THR A 245 -14.55 -15.77 -6.25
N ASP A 246 -13.57 -16.49 -5.70
CA ASP A 246 -13.73 -17.91 -5.35
C ASP A 246 -14.74 -18.12 -4.22
N LEU A 247 -14.89 -17.14 -3.33
CA LEU A 247 -15.89 -17.18 -2.26
C LEU A 247 -17.33 -17.17 -2.77
N THR A 248 -17.55 -16.77 -4.03
CA THR A 248 -18.89 -16.79 -4.64
C THR A 248 -19.43 -18.21 -4.81
N LYS A 249 -18.54 -19.22 -4.79
CA LYS A 249 -18.86 -20.66 -4.87
C LYS A 249 -19.36 -21.22 -3.54
N VAL A 250 -19.15 -20.51 -2.43
CA VAL A 250 -19.58 -20.95 -1.08
C VAL A 250 -21.06 -20.66 -0.91
N ALA A 251 -21.89 -21.71 -0.81
CA ALA A 251 -23.36 -21.58 -0.79
C ALA A 251 -23.87 -20.64 0.33
N SER A 252 -23.29 -20.74 1.53
CA SER A 252 -23.73 -20.02 2.73
C SER A 252 -23.32 -18.54 2.80
N ILE A 253 -22.51 -18.03 1.85
CA ILE A 253 -22.15 -16.61 1.75
C ILE A 253 -23.15 -15.90 0.83
N ASP A 254 -23.70 -14.76 1.23
CA ASP A 254 -24.66 -14.00 0.43
C ASP A 254 -24.02 -12.81 -0.32
N GLY A 255 -22.85 -12.34 0.12
CA GLY A 255 -22.12 -11.24 -0.52
C GLY A 255 -20.68 -11.12 -0.04
N ILE A 256 -19.84 -10.42 -0.81
CA ILE A 256 -18.39 -10.31 -0.55
C ILE A 256 -17.96 -8.84 -0.51
N ILE A 257 -17.14 -8.51 0.48
CA ILE A 257 -16.36 -7.28 0.56
C ILE A 257 -14.89 -7.67 0.42
N ALA A 258 -14.26 -7.21 -0.66
CA ALA A 258 -12.86 -7.47 -1.02
C ALA A 258 -11.93 -6.32 -0.56
N GLY A 259 -10.63 -6.49 -0.80
CA GLY A 259 -9.56 -5.52 -0.51
C GLY A 259 -8.26 -5.90 -1.23
N HIS A 260 -7.10 -5.47 -0.74
CA HIS A 260 -5.75 -5.89 -1.15
C HIS A 260 -5.28 -5.37 -2.51
N THR A 261 -6.15 -5.38 -3.52
CA THR A 261 -5.80 -5.07 -4.90
C THR A 261 -5.90 -3.59 -5.24
N HIS A 262 -6.41 -2.77 -4.31
CA HIS A 262 -6.59 -1.33 -4.48
C HIS A 262 -7.48 -0.99 -5.67
N ASN A 263 -8.47 -1.83 -5.98
CA ASN A 263 -9.37 -1.67 -7.12
C ASN A 263 -10.74 -1.21 -6.69
N GLN A 264 -11.41 -0.47 -7.57
CA GLN A 264 -12.83 -0.25 -7.39
C GLN A 264 -13.59 -1.38 -8.06
N VAL A 265 -14.31 -2.16 -7.27
CA VAL A 265 -15.14 -3.27 -7.76
C VAL A 265 -16.57 -3.07 -7.28
N SER A 266 -17.53 -3.24 -8.19
CA SER A 266 -18.95 -3.30 -7.85
C SER A 266 -19.68 -4.09 -8.92
N GLY A 267 -20.19 -5.27 -8.56
CA GLY A 267 -20.94 -6.10 -9.49
C GLY A 267 -21.26 -7.48 -8.94
N TYR A 268 -21.50 -8.43 -9.83
CA TYR A 268 -21.92 -9.78 -9.48
C TYR A 268 -20.99 -10.81 -10.11
N VAL A 269 -20.69 -11.87 -9.36
CA VAL A 269 -20.01 -13.07 -9.84
C VAL A 269 -20.80 -14.28 -9.34
N ASN A 270 -21.15 -15.21 -10.24
CA ASN A 270 -22.01 -16.37 -9.93
C ASN A 270 -23.32 -15.98 -9.20
N GLY A 271 -23.89 -14.82 -9.55
CA GLY A 271 -25.11 -14.28 -8.93
C GLY A 271 -24.92 -13.66 -7.55
N LYS A 272 -23.70 -13.64 -6.99
CA LYS A 272 -23.41 -13.03 -5.68
C LYS A 272 -22.76 -11.65 -5.84
N PRO A 273 -23.20 -10.64 -5.07
CA PRO A 273 -22.63 -9.31 -5.12
C PRO A 273 -21.22 -9.28 -4.51
N ILE A 274 -20.34 -8.53 -5.14
CA ILE A 274 -18.98 -8.26 -4.68
C ILE A 274 -18.66 -6.78 -4.81
N VAL A 275 -18.02 -6.22 -3.79
CA VAL A 275 -17.56 -4.83 -3.77
C VAL A 275 -16.15 -4.66 -3.22
N GLU A 276 -15.44 -3.65 -3.72
CA GLU A 276 -14.14 -3.17 -3.21
C GLU A 276 -14.10 -1.65 -3.33
N GLY A 277 -13.69 -0.98 -2.25
CA GLY A 277 -13.69 0.47 -2.04
C GLY A 277 -12.44 1.19 -2.54
N TYR A 278 -11.82 0.72 -3.63
CA TYR A 278 -10.58 1.30 -4.17
C TYR A 278 -9.46 1.30 -3.13
N TYR A 279 -8.92 2.46 -2.75
CA TYR A 279 -7.93 2.60 -1.68
C TYR A 279 -7.91 4.04 -1.14
N ALA A 280 -7.27 4.27 0.01
CA ALA A 280 -7.05 5.58 0.62
C ALA A 280 -8.34 6.40 0.82
N GLY A 281 -9.45 5.72 1.14
CA GLY A 281 -10.75 6.34 1.33
C GLY A 281 -11.34 7.01 0.09
N ARG A 282 -10.84 6.69 -1.11
CA ARG A 282 -11.27 7.31 -2.37
C ARG A 282 -12.65 6.90 -2.84
N THR A 283 -13.11 5.74 -2.38
CA THR A 283 -14.43 5.20 -2.71
C THR A 283 -15.05 4.60 -1.46
N LEU A 284 -16.36 4.81 -1.26
CA LEU A 284 -17.16 4.04 -0.31
C LEU A 284 -17.91 2.97 -1.09
N ALA A 285 -17.58 1.71 -0.84
CA ALA A 285 -18.33 0.57 -1.34
C ALA A 285 -19.59 0.37 -0.50
N ASN A 286 -20.64 -0.19 -1.08
CA ASN A 286 -21.89 -0.46 -0.38
C ASN A 286 -22.52 -1.78 -0.84
N LEU A 287 -22.92 -2.62 0.10
CA LEU A 287 -23.91 -3.67 -0.12
C LEU A 287 -25.25 -3.21 0.47
N LYS A 288 -26.13 -2.71 -0.39
CA LYS A 288 -27.49 -2.32 0.00
C LYS A 288 -28.39 -3.54 0.05
N MET A 289 -28.86 -3.87 1.24
CA MET A 289 -29.73 -5.02 1.46
C MET A 289 -31.16 -4.56 1.67
N THR A 290 -32.10 -5.22 1.01
CA THR A 290 -33.53 -5.00 1.20
C THR A 290 -34.17 -6.24 1.79
N PHE A 291 -34.96 -6.05 2.83
CA PHE A 291 -35.73 -7.10 3.48
C PHE A 291 -37.21 -6.74 3.49
N THR A 292 -38.06 -7.77 3.49
CA THR A 292 -39.49 -7.62 3.80
C THR A 292 -39.68 -7.26 5.28
N GLU A 293 -40.90 -6.84 5.65
CA GLU A 293 -41.25 -6.57 7.05
C GLU A 293 -41.08 -7.81 7.96
N ASP A 294 -41.30 -9.02 7.43
CA ASP A 294 -41.08 -10.30 8.11
C ASP A 294 -39.62 -10.81 8.03
N ASN A 295 -38.67 -9.89 7.81
CA ASN A 295 -37.22 -10.12 7.83
C ASN A 295 -36.68 -11.06 6.74
N LYS A 296 -37.40 -11.29 5.63
CA LYS A 296 -36.89 -12.11 4.52
C LYS A 296 -36.03 -11.25 3.59
N LEU A 297 -34.84 -11.75 3.25
CA LEU A 297 -33.96 -11.10 2.28
C LEU A 297 -34.62 -11.06 0.90
N VAL A 298 -34.76 -9.86 0.32
CA VAL A 298 -35.27 -9.62 -1.03
C VAL A 298 -34.13 -9.48 -2.02
N SER A 299 -33.13 -8.66 -1.70
CA SER A 299 -32.00 -8.39 -2.59
C SER A 299 -30.80 -7.84 -1.84
N ILE A 300 -29.62 -8.03 -2.45
CA ILE A 300 -28.38 -7.36 -2.09
C ILE A 300 -27.83 -6.70 -3.37
N VAL A 301 -27.72 -5.38 -3.34
CA VAL A 301 -27.29 -4.57 -4.49
C VAL A 301 -25.93 -3.94 -4.20
N PRO A 302 -24.88 -4.27 -4.97
CA PRO A 302 -23.56 -3.68 -4.84
C PRO A 302 -23.55 -2.27 -5.46
N ASN A 303 -22.88 -1.34 -4.80
CA ASN A 303 -22.66 0.02 -5.29
C ASN A 303 -21.28 0.53 -4.84
N ALA A 304 -20.77 1.54 -5.55
CA ALA A 304 -19.53 2.23 -5.22
C ALA A 304 -19.69 3.75 -5.42
N ASP A 305 -19.54 4.52 -4.34
CA ASP A 305 -19.52 5.98 -4.36
C ASP A 305 -18.09 6.50 -4.50
N THR A 306 -17.77 6.96 -5.70
CA THR A 306 -16.43 7.44 -6.09
C THR A 306 -16.14 8.83 -5.54
N LEU A 307 -15.84 8.94 -4.24
CA LEU A 307 -15.55 10.21 -3.56
C LEU A 307 -14.47 11.03 -4.28
N TYR A 308 -13.43 10.37 -4.79
CA TYR A 308 -12.31 11.04 -5.47
C TYR A 308 -12.67 11.79 -6.75
N LYS A 309 -13.84 11.51 -7.35
CA LYS A 309 -14.35 12.24 -8.53
C LYS A 309 -15.14 13.48 -8.15
N ARG A 310 -15.49 13.63 -6.87
CA ARG A 310 -16.33 14.73 -6.35
C ARG A 310 -15.78 15.37 -5.07
N PRO A 311 -14.45 15.59 -4.93
CA PRO A 311 -13.84 16.03 -3.66
C PRO A 311 -14.34 17.40 -3.18
N ASP A 312 -14.86 18.23 -4.08
CA ASP A 312 -15.41 19.56 -3.79
C ASP A 312 -16.83 19.52 -3.22
N THR A 313 -17.52 18.38 -3.37
CA THR A 313 -18.87 18.18 -2.81
C THR A 313 -18.84 17.59 -1.39
N LEU A 314 -17.68 17.05 -0.98
CA LEU A 314 -17.50 16.47 0.34
C LEU A 314 -17.30 17.56 1.38
N LYS A 315 -17.97 17.41 2.52
CA LYS A 315 -17.85 18.32 3.65
C LYS A 315 -16.94 17.70 4.69
N ASP A 316 -16.11 18.53 5.29
CA ASP A 316 -15.30 18.13 6.43
C ASP A 316 -16.19 17.86 7.64
N ASP A 317 -15.94 16.75 8.33
CA ASP A 317 -16.42 16.58 9.69
C ASP A 317 -15.53 17.37 10.67
N GLU A 318 -16.15 18.23 11.49
CA GLU A 318 -15.41 19.14 12.37
C GLU A 318 -14.56 18.41 13.42
N ASN A 319 -15.01 17.27 13.94
CA ASN A 319 -14.26 16.51 14.94
C ASN A 319 -13.08 15.80 14.29
N ALA A 320 -13.31 15.16 13.15
CA ALA A 320 -12.25 14.53 12.37
C ALA A 320 -11.17 15.55 11.95
N LEU A 321 -11.57 16.75 11.54
CA LEU A 321 -10.64 17.83 11.22
C LEU A 321 -9.83 18.30 12.45
N LYS A 322 -10.47 18.39 13.63
CA LYS A 322 -9.75 18.70 14.89
C LYS A 322 -8.71 17.64 15.24
N ILE A 323 -9.05 16.35 15.07
CA ILE A 323 -8.12 15.23 15.28
C ILE A 323 -6.94 15.35 14.31
N TYR A 324 -7.21 15.49 13.01
CA TYR A 324 -6.17 15.67 12.00
C TYR A 324 -5.23 16.85 12.33
N ASN A 325 -5.79 18.03 12.64
CA ASN A 325 -5.01 19.24 12.93
C ASN A 325 -4.12 19.10 14.17
N LYS A 326 -4.54 18.32 15.18
CA LYS A 326 -3.71 18.00 16.35
C LYS A 326 -2.43 17.29 15.93
N TYR A 327 -2.53 16.24 15.13
CA TYR A 327 -1.37 15.47 14.66
C TYR A 327 -0.54 16.24 13.64
N GLN A 328 -1.18 17.01 12.76
CA GLN A 328 -0.47 17.89 11.82
C GLN A 328 0.39 18.92 12.58
N LYS A 329 -0.13 19.50 13.67
CA LYS A 329 0.64 20.44 14.51
C LYS A 329 1.83 19.78 15.21
N GLU A 330 1.66 18.53 15.66
CA GLU A 330 2.71 17.78 16.36
C GLU A 330 3.83 17.33 15.42
N LEU A 331 3.48 16.78 14.26
CA LEU A 331 4.43 16.16 13.34
C LEU A 331 4.91 17.11 12.24
N GLY A 332 4.15 18.16 11.94
CA GLY A 332 4.43 19.11 10.86
C GLY A 332 5.87 19.64 10.87
N PRO A 333 6.42 20.12 12.01
CA PRO A 333 7.80 20.59 12.06
C PRO A 333 8.84 19.52 11.70
N VAL A 334 8.61 18.26 12.08
CA VAL A 334 9.50 17.14 11.77
C VAL A 334 9.39 16.78 10.29
N LEU A 335 8.18 16.70 9.76
CA LEU A 335 7.93 16.33 8.36
C LEU A 335 8.38 17.42 7.38
N ALA A 336 8.30 18.69 7.78
CA ALA A 336 8.72 19.83 6.97
C ALA A 336 10.25 20.05 6.97
N GLN A 337 11.02 19.31 7.77
CA GLN A 337 12.46 19.43 7.77
C GLN A 337 13.04 19.09 6.40
N VAL A 338 13.64 20.07 5.74
CA VAL A 338 14.42 19.88 4.52
C VAL A 338 15.70 19.13 4.87
N VAL A 339 15.95 18.02 4.17
CA VAL A 339 17.12 17.17 4.34
C VAL A 339 18.05 17.15 3.13
N GLY A 340 17.61 17.75 2.02
CA GLY A 340 18.40 17.97 0.81
C GLY A 340 17.59 18.76 -0.21
N VAL A 341 18.21 19.06 -1.35
CA VAL A 341 17.58 19.72 -2.51
C VAL A 341 17.99 18.94 -3.75
N THR A 342 17.09 18.77 -4.73
CA THR A 342 17.42 18.15 -6.03
C THR A 342 17.11 19.10 -7.19
N ASP A 343 17.99 19.17 -8.19
CA ASP A 343 17.81 20.02 -9.37
C ASP A 343 16.94 19.40 -10.46
N THR A 344 16.74 18.08 -10.37
CA THR A 344 15.94 17.27 -11.29
C THR A 344 14.87 16.49 -10.51
N GLU A 345 13.82 16.08 -11.20
CA GLU A 345 12.86 15.12 -10.64
C GLU A 345 13.52 13.73 -10.58
N LEU A 346 13.46 13.09 -9.42
CA LEU A 346 13.76 11.66 -9.30
C LEU A 346 12.44 10.90 -9.50
N SER A 347 12.15 10.58 -10.76
CA SER A 347 10.91 9.90 -11.12
C SER A 347 10.92 8.44 -10.67
N HIS A 348 9.72 7.93 -10.37
CA HIS A 348 9.42 6.53 -10.12
C HIS A 348 7.94 6.27 -10.35
N ASP A 349 7.62 5.25 -11.14
CA ASP A 349 6.27 4.73 -11.29
C ASP A 349 6.34 3.21 -11.39
N ARG A 350 5.75 2.53 -10.39
CA ARG A 350 5.71 1.07 -10.27
C ARG A 350 5.11 0.37 -11.50
N PHE A 351 4.15 1.01 -12.19
CA PHE A 351 3.29 0.34 -13.18
C PHE A 351 3.31 0.96 -14.58
N LYS A 352 3.68 2.25 -14.72
CA LYS A 352 3.72 2.92 -16.04
C LYS A 352 5.10 2.93 -16.68
N HIS A 353 6.16 2.76 -15.90
CA HIS A 353 7.53 2.73 -16.41
C HIS A 353 8.01 1.28 -16.34
N GLN A 354 7.96 0.60 -17.48
CA GLN A 354 8.50 -0.76 -17.63
C GLN A 354 10.03 -0.68 -17.61
N GLY A 355 10.61 -0.54 -16.42
CA GLY A 355 12.05 -0.37 -16.29
C GLY A 355 12.51 0.07 -14.90
N THR A 356 13.80 0.35 -14.81
CA THR A 356 14.37 1.06 -13.66
C THR A 356 14.01 2.55 -13.72
N SER A 357 14.36 3.29 -12.67
CA SER A 357 13.99 4.70 -12.55
C SER A 357 15.12 5.51 -11.90
N PRO A 358 15.19 6.83 -12.13
CA PRO A 358 16.17 7.71 -11.46
C PRO A 358 16.14 7.56 -9.94
N LEU A 359 14.95 7.55 -9.32
CA LEU A 359 14.82 7.35 -7.88
C LEU A 359 15.28 5.96 -7.43
N GLY A 360 14.94 4.93 -8.19
CA GLY A 360 15.34 3.56 -7.89
C GLY A 360 16.84 3.35 -7.97
N GLN A 361 17.48 3.83 -9.04
CA GLN A 361 18.93 3.75 -9.19
C GLN A 361 19.65 4.56 -8.11
N TRP A 362 19.20 5.79 -7.83
CA TRP A 362 19.76 6.61 -6.75
C TRP A 362 19.61 5.93 -5.37
N THR A 363 18.46 5.31 -5.10
CA THR A 363 18.25 4.57 -3.85
C THR A 363 19.24 3.41 -3.74
N CYS A 364 19.38 2.58 -4.79
CA CYS A 364 20.34 1.49 -4.82
C CYS A 364 21.80 1.98 -4.71
N ASP A 365 22.11 3.15 -5.27
CA ASP A 365 23.41 3.82 -5.12
C ASP A 365 23.72 4.18 -3.68
N VAL A 366 22.76 4.77 -2.97
CA VAL A 366 22.92 5.10 -1.56
C VAL A 366 23.09 3.82 -0.73
N MET A 367 22.26 2.81 -0.98
CA MET A 367 22.34 1.52 -0.29
C MET A 367 23.74 0.90 -0.44
N ARG A 368 24.27 0.77 -1.67
CA ARG A 368 25.59 0.15 -1.91
C ARG A 368 26.73 0.96 -1.29
N LYS A 369 26.67 2.29 -1.35
CA LYS A 369 27.68 3.19 -0.76
C LYS A 369 27.69 3.09 0.76
N GLU A 370 26.52 3.09 1.39
CA GLU A 370 26.38 2.97 2.84
C GLU A 370 26.83 1.59 3.34
N ALA A 371 26.52 0.53 2.58
CA ALA A 371 26.86 -0.84 2.93
C ALA A 371 28.28 -1.29 2.51
N GLY A 372 28.95 -0.53 1.63
CA GLY A 372 30.25 -0.91 1.07
C GLY A 372 30.20 -2.13 0.15
N THR A 373 29.10 -2.31 -0.60
CA THR A 373 28.90 -3.44 -1.53
C THR A 373 29.08 -3.00 -2.98
N GLN A 374 29.30 -3.99 -3.87
CA GLN A 374 29.40 -3.73 -5.31
C GLN A 374 28.05 -3.38 -5.91
N ILE A 375 27.01 -4.12 -5.52
CA ILE A 375 25.68 -4.07 -6.14
C ILE A 375 24.63 -3.71 -5.10
N GLY A 376 23.69 -2.84 -5.47
CA GLY A 376 22.49 -2.53 -4.70
C GLY A 376 21.23 -2.95 -5.47
N ILE A 377 20.30 -3.60 -4.78
CA ILE A 377 19.03 -4.08 -5.35
C ILE A 377 17.88 -3.67 -4.43
N THR A 378 16.78 -3.18 -4.98
CA THR A 378 15.53 -3.00 -4.23
C THR A 378 14.31 -3.28 -5.11
N ASN A 379 13.19 -3.67 -4.52
CA ASN A 379 11.95 -3.96 -5.23
C ASN A 379 11.26 -2.64 -5.60
N GLY A 380 10.74 -2.55 -6.83
CA GLY A 380 10.06 -1.34 -7.29
C GLY A 380 8.87 -0.97 -6.42
N GLY A 381 8.11 -1.96 -5.94
CA GLY A 381 6.97 -1.74 -5.04
C GLY A 381 7.30 -1.09 -3.70
N GLY A 382 8.56 -1.14 -3.26
CA GLY A 382 9.06 -0.47 -2.06
C GLY A 382 9.15 1.05 -2.18
N LEU A 383 9.21 1.57 -3.41
CA LEU A 383 9.23 3.00 -3.73
C LEU A 383 7.85 3.44 -4.23
N ARG A 384 7.20 4.35 -3.51
CA ARG A 384 5.76 4.62 -3.68
C ARG A 384 5.44 5.86 -4.47
N THR A 385 6.37 6.82 -4.55
CA THR A 385 6.17 8.07 -5.28
C THR A 385 7.48 8.67 -5.72
N SER A 386 7.41 9.60 -6.68
CA SER A 386 8.56 10.36 -7.19
C SER A 386 8.96 11.47 -6.22
N ILE A 387 10.23 11.92 -6.30
CA ILE A 387 10.70 13.14 -5.64
C ILE A 387 10.72 14.26 -6.68
N PRO A 388 9.88 15.30 -6.53
CA PRO A 388 9.89 16.42 -7.45
C PRO A 388 11.18 17.23 -7.31
N LYS A 389 11.51 18.01 -8.35
CA LYS A 389 12.56 19.04 -8.27
C LYS A 389 12.31 19.99 -7.09
N GLY A 390 13.38 20.34 -6.38
CA GLY A 390 13.36 21.29 -5.26
C GLY A 390 13.68 20.62 -3.93
N ASP A 391 13.09 21.15 -2.85
CA ASP A 391 13.34 20.70 -1.49
C ASP A 391 12.90 19.25 -1.28
N ILE A 392 13.80 18.44 -0.72
CA ILE A 392 13.51 17.09 -0.26
C ILE A 392 13.30 17.16 1.24
N THR A 393 12.06 16.95 1.68
CA THR A 393 11.70 16.97 3.10
C THR A 393 11.69 15.56 3.70
N MET A 394 11.77 15.47 5.03
CA MET A 394 11.55 14.19 5.74
C MET A 394 10.20 13.58 5.38
N GLY A 395 9.14 14.39 5.31
CA GLY A 395 7.81 13.93 4.89
C GLY A 395 7.82 13.30 3.50
N LYS A 396 8.52 13.90 2.54
CA LYS A 396 8.67 13.33 1.19
C LYS A 396 9.39 11.97 1.22
N LEU A 397 10.42 11.79 2.05
CA LEU A 397 11.10 10.50 2.17
C LEU A 397 10.22 9.41 2.82
N TYR A 398 9.35 9.78 3.76
CA TYR A 398 8.33 8.87 4.28
C TYR A 398 7.27 8.50 3.23
N GLU A 399 6.90 9.42 2.34
CA GLU A 399 6.01 9.10 1.22
C GLU A 399 6.67 8.19 0.19
N VAL A 400 7.96 8.41 -0.11
CA VAL A 400 8.73 7.59 -1.05
C VAL A 400 8.89 6.16 -0.52
N MET A 401 9.31 6.01 0.73
CA MET A 401 9.58 4.73 1.36
C MET A 401 8.90 4.70 2.73
N PRO A 402 7.61 4.33 2.79
CA PRO A 402 6.86 4.32 4.04
C PRO A 402 7.22 3.13 4.93
N PHE A 403 7.84 2.09 4.38
CA PHE A 403 8.30 0.92 5.12
C PHE A 403 9.57 1.23 5.90
N ASP A 404 9.69 0.66 7.10
CA ASP A 404 10.91 0.74 7.90
C ASP A 404 11.82 -0.45 7.56
N ASN A 405 12.14 -0.59 6.28
CA ASN A 405 13.07 -1.61 5.80
C ASN A 405 14.52 -1.23 6.13
N THR A 406 15.33 -2.25 6.46
CA THR A 406 16.75 -2.12 6.80
C THR A 406 17.65 -2.65 5.68
N LEU A 407 18.91 -2.21 5.67
CA LEU A 407 19.93 -2.71 4.73
C LEU A 407 20.40 -4.10 5.14
N VAL A 408 20.30 -5.06 4.22
CA VAL A 408 20.83 -6.41 4.37
C VAL A 408 21.93 -6.66 3.34
N THR A 409 23.13 -6.99 3.82
CA THR A 409 24.28 -7.32 2.97
C THR A 409 24.44 -8.82 2.85
N MET A 410 24.91 -9.30 1.70
CA MET A 410 25.20 -10.70 1.45
C MET A 410 26.18 -10.88 0.29
N LYS A 411 26.56 -12.12 0.02
CA LYS A 411 27.25 -12.51 -1.22
C LYS A 411 26.40 -13.48 -2.02
N LEU A 412 26.30 -13.22 -3.32
CA LEU A 412 25.61 -14.07 -4.30
C LEU A 412 26.59 -14.52 -5.37
N THR A 413 26.42 -15.74 -5.88
CA THR A 413 27.06 -16.12 -7.15
C THR A 413 26.46 -15.34 -8.31
N GLY A 414 27.17 -15.23 -9.43
CA GLY A 414 26.61 -14.62 -10.65
C GLY A 414 25.31 -15.29 -11.13
N GLU A 415 25.19 -16.60 -10.94
CA GLU A 415 23.96 -17.37 -11.23
C GLU A 415 22.80 -16.97 -10.31
N GLN A 416 23.04 -16.87 -9.00
CA GLN A 416 22.03 -16.41 -8.03
C GLN A 416 21.61 -14.97 -8.31
N LEU A 417 22.58 -14.09 -8.58
CA LEU A 417 22.32 -12.71 -8.97
C LEU A 417 21.45 -12.64 -10.23
N LYS A 418 21.76 -13.43 -11.26
CA LYS A 418 20.95 -13.51 -12.49
C LYS A 418 19.51 -13.87 -12.16
N LYS A 419 19.30 -14.89 -11.32
CA LYS A 419 17.95 -15.34 -10.91
C LYS A 419 17.16 -14.22 -10.22
N VAL A 420 17.79 -13.49 -9.30
CA VAL A 420 17.17 -12.35 -8.59
C VAL A 420 16.75 -11.25 -9.57
N ILE A 421 17.62 -10.90 -10.54
CA ILE A 421 17.29 -9.86 -11.51
C ILE A 421 16.22 -10.31 -12.50
N GLU A 422 16.28 -11.55 -13.00
CA GLU A 422 15.28 -12.13 -13.91
C GLU A 422 13.86 -12.06 -13.33
N HIS A 423 13.71 -12.37 -12.03
CA HIS A 423 12.42 -12.30 -11.32
C HIS A 423 11.80 -10.90 -11.36
N GLY A 424 12.65 -9.87 -11.35
CA GLY A 424 12.23 -8.48 -11.32
C GLY A 424 12.00 -7.83 -12.68
N ILE A 425 12.45 -8.43 -13.78
CA ILE A 425 12.25 -7.89 -15.14
C ILE A 425 10.81 -8.20 -15.59
N TYR A 426 10.07 -7.17 -16.05
CA TYR A 426 8.64 -7.28 -16.41
C TYR A 426 7.74 -7.83 -15.30
N ASN A 427 8.09 -7.58 -14.04
CA ASN A 427 7.25 -8.01 -12.94
C ASN A 427 6.10 -7.02 -12.71
N ASP A 428 4.98 -7.24 -13.38
CA ASP A 428 3.79 -6.37 -13.26
C ASP A 428 3.05 -6.56 -11.92
N LYS A 429 3.31 -7.66 -11.20
CA LYS A 429 2.71 -7.93 -9.88
C LYS A 429 3.33 -7.05 -8.81
N TYR A 430 4.65 -6.88 -8.80
CA TYR A 430 5.38 -6.18 -7.74
C TYR A 430 6.02 -4.86 -8.18
N GLY A 431 6.12 -4.63 -9.49
CA GLY A 431 6.93 -3.57 -10.08
C GLY A 431 8.35 -4.07 -10.38
N TRP A 432 9.03 -3.38 -11.31
CA TRP A 432 10.35 -3.79 -11.74
C TRP A 432 11.40 -3.68 -10.63
N VAL A 433 12.37 -4.59 -10.64
CA VAL A 433 13.57 -4.47 -9.81
C VAL A 433 14.32 -3.18 -10.12
N GLN A 434 14.79 -2.51 -9.08
CA GLN A 434 15.68 -1.36 -9.19
C GLN A 434 17.09 -1.80 -8.81
N VAL A 435 18.09 -1.38 -9.56
CA VAL A 435 19.47 -1.83 -9.38
C VAL A 435 20.47 -0.69 -9.53
N SER A 436 21.63 -0.85 -8.89
CA SER A 436 22.83 -0.07 -9.18
C SER A 436 24.10 -0.90 -8.94
N GLY A 437 25.22 -0.50 -9.53
CA GLY A 437 26.46 -1.29 -9.53
C GLY A 437 26.52 -2.37 -10.61
N LEU A 438 25.55 -2.38 -11.52
CA LEU A 438 25.31 -3.45 -12.48
C LEU A 438 24.74 -2.89 -13.78
N LYS A 439 25.18 -3.43 -14.92
CA LYS A 439 24.58 -3.31 -16.25
C LYS A 439 24.15 -4.69 -16.72
N VAL A 440 22.90 -4.82 -17.14
CA VAL A 440 22.25 -6.08 -17.51
C VAL A 440 21.71 -5.93 -18.92
N TYR A 441 22.12 -6.84 -19.80
CA TYR A 441 21.57 -6.95 -21.14
C TYR A 441 20.56 -8.07 -21.17
N TYR A 442 19.34 -7.77 -21.62
CA TYR A 442 18.25 -8.74 -21.67
C TYR A 442 17.48 -8.67 -22.98
N ASP A 443 16.81 -9.76 -23.30
CA ASP A 443 15.92 -9.88 -24.45
C ASP A 443 14.47 -9.94 -23.97
N LYS A 444 13.70 -8.89 -24.28
CA LYS A 444 12.29 -8.78 -23.90
C LYS A 444 11.39 -9.84 -24.56
N ASP A 445 11.82 -10.42 -25.68
CA ASP A 445 11.01 -11.37 -26.44
C ASP A 445 11.21 -12.82 -25.95
N LYS A 446 12.11 -13.02 -24.96
CA LYS A 446 12.31 -14.31 -24.27
C LYS A 446 11.37 -14.49 -23.09
N GLU A 447 11.14 -15.76 -22.77
CA GLU A 447 10.35 -16.19 -21.62
C GLU A 447 10.94 -15.69 -20.30
N ALA A 448 10.06 -15.45 -19.31
CA ALA A 448 10.47 -15.07 -17.96
C ALA A 448 11.46 -16.07 -17.36
N GLY A 449 12.49 -15.57 -16.68
CA GLY A 449 13.58 -16.39 -16.16
C GLY A 449 14.75 -16.61 -17.14
N ASN A 450 14.55 -16.34 -18.43
CA ASN A 450 15.53 -16.61 -19.49
C ASN A 450 15.87 -15.38 -20.35
N ARG A 451 15.60 -14.16 -19.85
CA ARG A 451 15.74 -12.92 -20.63
C ARG A 451 17.18 -12.41 -20.68
N ILE A 452 17.91 -12.50 -19.58
CA ILE A 452 19.25 -11.93 -19.42
C ILE A 452 20.26 -12.72 -20.26
N SER A 453 21.00 -12.01 -21.14
CA SER A 453 22.11 -12.57 -21.91
C SER A 453 23.45 -12.34 -21.22
N ASP A 454 23.68 -11.14 -20.69
CA ASP A 454 24.96 -10.74 -20.11
C ASP A 454 24.75 -9.76 -18.97
N MET A 455 25.66 -9.78 -17.99
CA MET A 455 25.72 -8.83 -16.90
C MET A 455 27.16 -8.35 -16.71
N PHE A 456 27.32 -7.08 -16.35
CA PHE A 456 28.60 -6.43 -16.10
C PHE A 456 28.50 -5.54 -14.87
N LEU A 457 29.59 -5.42 -14.10
CA LEU A 457 29.70 -4.35 -13.10
C LEU A 457 29.81 -2.98 -13.79
N ASP A 458 29.61 -1.90 -13.03
CA ASP A 458 29.73 -0.53 -13.54
C ASP A 458 31.10 -0.24 -14.18
N ASP A 459 32.16 -0.88 -13.68
CA ASP A 459 33.53 -0.76 -14.20
C ASP A 459 33.77 -1.54 -15.51
N GLY A 460 32.76 -2.25 -16.03
CA GLY A 460 32.83 -3.04 -17.25
C GLY A 460 33.27 -4.49 -17.04
N THR A 461 33.57 -4.91 -15.80
CA THR A 461 33.91 -6.30 -15.47
C THR A 461 32.72 -7.21 -15.73
N LYS A 462 32.90 -8.25 -16.56
CA LYS A 462 31.83 -9.22 -16.85
C LYS A 462 31.50 -10.05 -15.60
N ILE A 463 30.20 -10.25 -15.34
CA ILE A 463 29.74 -11.15 -14.29
C ILE A 463 29.93 -12.60 -14.74
N GLU A 464 30.86 -13.29 -14.11
CA GLU A 464 31.02 -14.74 -14.17
C GLU A 464 30.02 -15.44 -13.23
N MET A 465 29.37 -16.50 -13.71
CA MET A 465 28.23 -17.14 -13.03
C MET A 465 28.60 -17.86 -11.73
N ASP A 466 29.83 -18.36 -11.62
CA ASP A 466 30.35 -19.11 -10.47
C ASP A 466 31.09 -18.22 -9.45
N LYS A 467 31.35 -16.94 -9.77
CA LYS A 467 32.01 -15.99 -8.88
C LYS A 467 31.04 -15.32 -7.92
N LEU A 468 31.55 -14.95 -6.75
CA LEU A 468 30.80 -14.24 -5.71
C LEU A 468 30.88 -12.73 -5.86
N TYR A 469 29.76 -12.06 -5.66
CA TYR A 469 29.63 -10.60 -5.67
C TYR A 469 28.97 -10.13 -4.38
N THR A 470 29.42 -8.99 -3.87
CA THR A 470 28.81 -8.36 -2.68
C THR A 470 27.57 -7.57 -3.09
N VAL A 471 26.45 -7.87 -2.41
CA VAL A 471 25.14 -7.31 -2.71
C VAL A 471 24.54 -6.73 -1.45
N VAL A 472 23.89 -5.57 -1.56
CA VAL A 472 22.97 -5.06 -0.55
C VAL A 472 21.55 -5.05 -1.11
N THR A 473 20.60 -5.47 -0.29
CA THR A 473 19.17 -5.35 -0.55
C THR A 473 18.45 -4.87 0.70
N ASN A 474 17.13 -4.92 0.71
CA ASN A 474 16.31 -4.63 1.86
C ASN A 474 15.88 -5.91 2.60
N ASP A 475 15.63 -5.79 3.92
CA ASP A 475 15.24 -6.91 4.78
C ASP A 475 14.01 -7.68 4.27
N PHE A 476 13.00 -6.98 3.77
CA PHE A 476 11.81 -7.58 3.17
C PHE A 476 12.14 -8.50 1.99
N MET A 477 12.93 -8.04 1.03
CA MET A 477 13.36 -8.86 -0.11
C MET A 477 14.25 -10.02 0.31
N SER A 478 15.20 -9.77 1.22
CA SER A 478 16.18 -10.77 1.64
C SER A 478 15.56 -12.02 2.25
N THR A 479 14.33 -11.89 2.76
CA THR A 479 13.61 -12.96 3.46
C THR A 479 12.48 -13.57 2.63
N GLY A 480 12.32 -13.17 1.36
CA GLY A 480 11.35 -13.75 0.41
C GLY A 480 10.20 -12.83 0.01
N GLY A 481 10.21 -11.58 0.47
CA GLY A 481 9.22 -10.57 0.08
C GLY A 481 9.16 -10.37 -1.44
N ASP A 482 7.94 -10.14 -1.95
CA ASP A 482 7.65 -10.07 -3.40
C ASP A 482 8.13 -11.31 -4.19
N GLU A 483 8.24 -12.46 -3.52
CA GLU A 483 8.70 -13.74 -4.08
C GLU A 483 10.17 -13.73 -4.58
N TYR A 484 11.00 -12.79 -4.14
CA TYR A 484 12.43 -12.79 -4.47
C TYR A 484 13.17 -13.92 -3.75
N ASP A 485 14.00 -14.67 -4.47
CA ASP A 485 14.73 -15.81 -3.93
C ASP A 485 16.22 -15.47 -3.68
N PHE A 486 16.56 -15.25 -2.42
CA PHE A 486 17.94 -15.12 -1.94
C PHE A 486 18.45 -16.40 -1.26
N THR A 487 17.77 -17.53 -1.44
CA THR A 487 18.19 -18.82 -0.88
C THR A 487 19.58 -19.19 -1.39
N GLY A 488 20.45 -19.59 -0.46
CA GLY A 488 21.84 -19.94 -0.77
C GLY A 488 22.79 -18.75 -0.85
N ALA A 489 22.32 -17.52 -0.58
CA ALA A 489 23.22 -16.40 -0.28
C ALA A 489 24.11 -16.76 0.93
N ILE A 490 25.37 -16.33 0.90
CA ILE A 490 26.29 -16.50 2.02
C ILE A 490 26.62 -15.16 2.67
N ASP A 491 27.10 -15.20 3.90
CA ASP A 491 27.42 -14.01 4.70
C ASP A 491 26.26 -13.00 4.80
N MET A 492 25.01 -13.48 4.78
CA MET A 492 23.83 -12.64 4.93
C MET A 492 23.80 -11.99 6.32
N LYS A 493 23.70 -10.66 6.36
CA LYS A 493 23.70 -9.87 7.59
C LYS A 493 22.78 -8.66 7.45
N ASP A 494 21.79 -8.57 8.34
CA ASP A 494 21.06 -7.32 8.56
C ASP A 494 21.93 -6.34 9.36
N THR A 495 22.11 -5.15 8.80
CA THR A 495 22.86 -4.07 9.44
C THR A 495 22.04 -3.34 10.51
N ASN A 496 20.71 -3.55 10.53
CA ASN A 496 19.71 -2.81 11.27
C ASN A 496 19.69 -1.30 10.95
N LEU A 497 20.30 -0.88 9.84
CA LEU A 497 20.27 0.51 9.37
C LEU A 497 19.06 0.71 8.48
N PRO A 498 18.09 1.58 8.84
CA PRO A 498 16.96 1.88 7.97
C PRO A 498 17.42 2.52 6.66
N ILE A 499 16.84 2.10 5.54
CA ILE A 499 17.21 2.64 4.22
C ILE A 499 16.91 4.14 4.15
N ARG A 500 15.79 4.58 4.73
CA ARG A 500 15.42 6.00 4.83
C ARG A 500 16.50 6.83 5.52
N ASP A 501 17.13 6.30 6.56
CA ASP A 501 18.20 6.99 7.28
C ASP A 501 19.47 7.08 6.43
N ALA A 502 19.78 6.05 5.63
CA ALA A 502 20.86 6.09 4.66
C ALA A 502 20.61 7.16 3.59
N LEU A 503 19.38 7.30 3.07
CA LEU A 503 19.01 8.37 2.14
C LEU A 503 19.20 9.76 2.77
N VAL A 504 18.71 9.96 3.99
CA VAL A 504 18.88 11.23 4.73
C VAL A 504 20.36 11.54 4.95
N LYS A 505 21.16 10.55 5.33
CA LYS A 505 22.61 10.70 5.52
C LYS A 505 23.29 11.10 4.21
N SER A 506 22.96 10.45 3.10
CA SER A 506 23.51 10.78 1.77
C SER A 506 23.16 12.20 1.34
N LEU A 507 21.94 12.67 1.60
CA LEU A 507 21.53 14.03 1.26
C LEU A 507 22.25 15.07 2.14
N LYS A 508 22.35 14.82 3.45
CA LYS A 508 23.07 15.72 4.36
C LYS A 508 24.57 15.81 4.05
N ALA A 509 25.17 14.73 3.54
CA ALA A 509 26.57 14.70 3.14
C ALA A 509 26.91 15.63 1.97
N LEU A 510 25.91 16.11 1.21
CA LEU A 510 26.08 17.13 0.17
C LEU A 510 26.42 18.51 0.74
N ASN A 511 26.34 18.72 2.06
CA ASN A 511 26.76 19.96 2.74
C ASN A 511 26.14 21.25 2.15
N GLY A 512 24.90 21.18 1.67
CA GLY A 512 24.17 22.29 1.07
C GLY A 512 24.23 22.34 -0.46
N GLU A 513 25.01 21.46 -1.10
CA GLU A 513 24.93 21.24 -2.54
C GLU A 513 23.64 20.51 -2.93
N HIS A 514 23.22 20.72 -4.17
CA HIS A 514 22.04 20.05 -4.72
C HIS A 514 22.39 18.64 -5.17
N LEU A 515 21.49 17.71 -4.94
CA LEU A 515 21.55 16.39 -5.55
C LEU A 515 21.38 16.55 -7.05
N VAL A 516 22.44 16.23 -7.78
CA VAL A 516 22.44 16.03 -9.23
C VAL A 516 22.60 14.54 -9.46
N PHE A 517 21.64 13.94 -10.14
CA PHE A 517 21.64 12.51 -10.41
C PHE A 517 21.51 12.24 -11.91
N ASP A 518 22.57 11.68 -12.48
CA ASP A 518 22.63 11.27 -13.89
C ASP A 518 22.14 9.84 -14.02
N TYR A 519 20.87 9.68 -14.36
CA TYR A 519 20.27 8.38 -14.59
C TYR A 519 20.84 7.70 -15.84
N THR A 520 21.30 6.47 -15.67
CA THR A 520 21.70 5.59 -16.77
C THR A 520 21.01 4.26 -16.57
N ASP A 521 20.13 3.85 -17.49
CA ASP A 521 19.35 2.62 -17.32
C ASP A 521 20.29 1.40 -17.21
N PRO A 522 20.35 0.73 -16.05
CA PRO A 522 21.13 -0.47 -15.87
C PRO A 522 20.50 -1.71 -16.53
N LEU A 523 19.21 -1.68 -16.92
CA LEU A 523 18.55 -2.81 -17.58
C LEU A 523 18.33 -2.49 -19.07
N ILE A 524 19.21 -2.99 -19.92
CA ILE A 524 19.28 -2.64 -21.34
C ILE A 524 18.66 -3.76 -22.18
N ASN A 525 17.54 -3.47 -22.86
CA ASN A 525 16.99 -4.40 -23.84
C ASN A 525 17.88 -4.45 -25.09
N GLY A 526 18.47 -5.61 -25.37
CA GLY A 526 19.35 -5.82 -26.52
C GLY A 526 20.58 -6.64 -26.17
N LYS A 527 21.54 -6.68 -27.10
CA LYS A 527 22.80 -7.39 -26.91
C LYS A 527 23.82 -6.49 -26.23
N ALA A 528 24.68 -7.11 -25.41
CA ALA A 528 25.89 -6.46 -24.95
C ALA A 528 26.74 -6.01 -26.15
N PRO A 529 27.43 -4.87 -26.05
CA PRO A 529 28.46 -4.53 -27.02
C PRO A 529 29.52 -5.64 -27.02
N ASP A 530 30.05 -5.98 -28.20
CA ASP A 530 31.17 -6.90 -28.30
C ASP A 530 32.30 -6.41 -27.40
N ALA A 531 32.86 -7.32 -26.59
CA ALA A 531 33.95 -6.95 -25.68
C ALA A 531 35.04 -6.21 -26.47
N PRO A 532 35.55 -5.07 -25.97
CA PRO A 532 36.67 -4.43 -26.62
C PRO A 532 37.80 -5.46 -26.71
N VAL A 533 38.26 -5.73 -27.94
CA VAL A 533 39.47 -6.50 -28.17
C VAL A 533 40.58 -5.71 -27.52
N VAL A 534 41.04 -6.14 -26.35
CA VAL A 534 42.27 -5.64 -25.77
C VAL A 534 43.38 -6.14 -26.69
N ASP A 535 43.83 -5.26 -27.58
CA ASP A 535 45.05 -5.46 -28.34
C ASP A 535 46.21 -5.47 -27.34
N ASN A 536 46.60 -6.68 -26.90
CA ASN A 536 47.68 -6.90 -25.94
C ASN A 536 49.08 -6.59 -26.50
N ASP A 537 49.20 -5.97 -27.66
CA ASP A 537 50.48 -5.83 -28.37
C ASP A 537 51.04 -4.40 -28.45
N LYS A 538 50.57 -3.44 -27.63
CA LYS A 538 51.19 -2.11 -27.54
C LYS A 538 51.20 -1.51 -26.14
N ASN A 539 52.27 -1.80 -25.39
CA ASN A 539 53.08 -0.84 -24.61
C ASN A 539 53.78 -1.54 -23.44
N THR A 540 54.86 -2.26 -23.75
CA THR A 540 55.99 -2.44 -22.84
C THR A 540 57.00 -1.34 -23.12
N GLU A 541 56.77 -0.13 -22.60
CA GLU A 541 57.78 0.94 -22.41
C GLU A 541 57.03 2.18 -21.93
N ASP A 542 56.93 2.32 -20.60
CA ASP A 542 56.93 3.59 -19.85
C ASP A 542 56.51 3.32 -18.39
N ALA A 543 57.27 2.42 -17.76
CA ALA A 543 57.21 2.19 -16.31
C ALA A 543 58.41 2.87 -15.64
N GLU A 544 58.54 4.19 -15.80
CA GLU A 544 59.52 4.97 -15.02
C GLU A 544 59.15 6.46 -15.01
N LYS A 545 58.32 6.86 -14.03
CA LYS A 545 58.37 8.13 -13.27
C LYS A 545 57.02 8.40 -12.58
N LEU A 546 56.92 8.03 -11.31
CA LEU A 546 55.95 8.61 -10.38
C LEU A 546 56.72 9.43 -9.33
N PRO A 547 56.33 10.69 -9.04
CA PRO A 547 56.85 11.39 -7.88
C PRO A 547 56.13 10.93 -6.61
N GLN A 548 56.91 10.47 -5.63
CA GLN A 548 56.49 10.33 -4.24
C GLN A 548 56.24 11.71 -3.62
N THR A 549 55.07 11.93 -3.01
CA THR A 549 54.98 12.75 -1.79
C THR A 549 53.88 12.19 -0.89
N GLY A 550 54.30 11.67 0.27
CA GLY A 550 53.41 11.40 1.39
C GLY A 550 53.24 12.65 2.24
N SER A 551 52.07 12.80 2.86
CA SER A 551 51.94 13.56 4.09
C SER A 551 50.99 12.85 5.04
N VAL A 552 51.45 12.73 6.28
CA VAL A 552 50.83 12.04 7.39
C VAL A 552 49.85 13.04 8.04
N VAL A 553 48.57 12.67 8.19
CA VAL A 553 47.63 13.43 9.02
C VAL A 553 47.34 12.63 10.28
N SER A 554 47.54 13.33 11.40
CA SER A 554 47.67 12.88 12.78
C SER A 554 46.38 12.37 13.43
N THR A 555 46.58 11.42 14.35
CA THR A 555 45.62 10.64 15.15
C THR A 555 44.89 11.40 16.28
N GLU A 556 44.66 12.71 16.18
CA GLU A 556 44.07 13.51 17.29
C GLU A 556 42.64 14.04 17.08
N SER A 557 42.00 13.80 15.94
CA SER A 557 40.62 14.25 15.68
C SER A 557 39.51 13.27 16.08
N THR A 558 39.85 12.10 16.63
CA THR A 558 38.88 11.01 16.91
C THR A 558 38.30 11.00 18.34
N VAL A 559 38.73 11.90 19.24
CA VAL A 559 38.30 11.87 20.66
C VAL A 559 37.38 13.03 21.05
N ALA A 560 37.26 14.08 20.23
CA ALA A 560 36.40 15.24 20.55
C ALA A 560 34.91 15.08 20.19
N PHE A 561 34.54 14.11 19.34
CA PHE A 561 33.15 13.93 18.89
C PHE A 561 32.31 12.96 19.73
N GLY A 562 32.94 12.13 20.57
CA GLY A 562 32.26 11.17 21.44
C GLY A 562 31.52 11.79 22.64
N ILE A 563 31.79 13.06 22.96
CA ILE A 563 31.24 13.72 24.16
C ILE A 563 29.96 14.52 23.85
N ILE A 564 29.73 14.94 22.60
CA ILE A 564 28.55 15.76 22.23
C ILE A 564 27.28 14.91 22.09
N MET A 565 27.38 13.65 21.69
CA MET A 565 26.23 12.74 21.54
C MET A 565 25.64 12.24 22.88
N LEU A 566 26.44 12.23 23.96
CA LEU A 566 25.96 11.88 25.30
C LEU A 566 25.17 13.02 25.96
N VAL A 567 25.46 14.28 25.61
CA VAL A 567 24.80 15.47 26.20
C VAL A 567 23.39 15.65 25.64
N ILE A 568 23.15 15.30 24.36
CA ILE A 568 21.82 15.40 23.73
C ILE A 568 20.91 14.24 24.20
N GLY A 569 21.44 13.02 24.34
CA GLY A 569 20.69 11.88 24.86
C GLY A 569 20.28 12.02 26.33
N ALA A 570 21.12 12.64 27.17
CA ALA A 570 20.81 12.87 28.58
C ALA A 570 19.76 13.99 28.80
N ALA A 571 19.75 15.03 27.96
CA ALA A 571 18.79 16.13 28.05
C ALA A 571 17.33 15.67 27.82
N VAL A 572 17.11 14.69 26.94
CA VAL A 572 15.78 14.12 26.64
C VAL A 572 15.26 13.22 27.79
N ILE A 573 16.16 12.61 28.58
CA ILE A 573 15.78 11.73 29.70
C ILE A 573 15.47 12.54 30.97
N VAL A 574 16.18 13.66 31.20
CA VAL A 574 15.95 14.50 32.39
C VAL A 574 14.65 15.32 32.29
N ASP A 575 14.23 15.72 31.09
CA ASP A 575 13.00 16.50 30.90
C ASP A 575 11.72 15.64 31.06
N ARG A 576 11.82 14.31 30.87
CA ARG A 576 10.72 13.37 31.16
C ARG A 576 10.51 13.07 32.64
N LYS A 577 11.53 13.23 33.50
CA LYS A 577 11.39 13.00 34.95
C LYS A 577 10.81 14.20 35.71
N LYS A 578 10.92 15.43 35.19
CA LYS A 578 10.38 16.64 35.85
C LYS A 578 8.89 16.89 35.61
N LYS A 579 8.24 16.20 34.66
CA LYS A 579 6.79 16.33 34.39
C LYS A 579 5.90 15.34 35.16
N ASN A 580 6.47 14.44 35.97
CA ASN A 580 5.71 13.49 36.80
C ASN A 580 5.79 13.78 38.32
N ILE A 581 6.27 14.96 38.72
CA ILE A 581 6.15 15.46 40.10
C ILE A 581 5.81 16.95 40.05
N ALA A 582 4.54 17.26 39.84
CA ALA A 582 3.82 18.45 40.29
C ALA A 582 2.32 18.23 40.08
#